data_AF-A0A7C1MQJ8-F1
#
_entry.id   AF-A0A7C1MQJ8-F1
#
_cell.length_a   1.000
_cell.length_b   1.000
_cell.length_c   1.000
_cell.angle_alpha   90.00
_cell.angle_beta   90.00
_cell.angle_gamma   90.00
#
_symmetry.space_group_name_H-M   'P 1'
#
loop_
_entity.id
_entity.type
_entity.pdbx_description
1 polymer ?
#
loop_
_entity_poly.entity_id
_entity_poly.type
_entity_poly.pdbx_seq_one_letter_code
_entity_poly.pdbx_strand_id
1 'polypeptide(L)'
;MNHRPVCVKCEVDLRPENNEVTVAELFQNNSKIYRLWSADKWRCPICGVEVVIGFGQQAWAEHYQVDSIEANLEEIQMKGQEVVYSKEVLK
;
A
#
# COMPACT_ATOMS: atom_id res chain seq x y z
N MET A 1 8.41 21.28 -2.26
CA MET A 1 7.13 21.47 -1.56
C MET A 1 6.48 20.11 -1.43
N ASN A 2 6.31 19.57 -0.21
CA ASN A 2 5.56 18.34 -0.01
C ASN A 2 4.08 18.72 0.12
N HIS A 3 3.34 18.64 -0.97
CA HIS A 3 1.89 18.73 -0.93
C HIS A 3 1.32 17.45 -0.30
N ARG A 4 0.36 17.61 0.61
CA ARG A 4 -0.40 16.49 1.18
C ARG A 4 -1.57 16.14 0.25
N PRO A 5 -2.03 14.88 0.23
CA PRO A 5 -3.28 14.55 -0.44
C PRO A 5 -4.45 15.34 0.16
N VAL A 6 -5.35 15.80 -0.69
CA VAL A 6 -6.56 16.52 -0.30
C VAL A 6 -7.77 15.66 -0.60
N CYS A 7 -8.69 15.56 0.35
CA CYS A 7 -9.95 14.86 0.15
C CYS A 7 -10.85 15.76 -0.71
N VAL A 8 -11.09 15.37 -1.96
CA VAL A 8 -11.92 16.15 -2.90
C VAL A 8 -13.33 16.39 -2.37
N LYS A 9 -13.91 15.42 -1.64
CA LYS A 9 -15.27 15.53 -1.10
C LYS A 9 -15.38 16.49 0.08
N CYS A 10 -14.36 16.54 0.94
CA CYS A 10 -14.41 17.28 2.21
C CYS A 10 -13.55 18.55 2.19
N GLU A 11 -12.76 18.76 1.14
CA GLU A 11 -11.90 19.93 0.95
C GLU A 11 -10.91 20.14 2.10
N VAL A 12 -10.40 19.04 2.66
CA VAL A 12 -9.41 19.04 3.75
C VAL A 12 -8.25 18.12 3.42
N ASP A 13 -7.06 18.45 3.95
CA ASP A 13 -5.89 17.58 3.93
C ASP A 13 -6.20 16.24 4.62
N LEU A 14 -5.77 15.14 3.97
CA LEU A 14 -5.68 13.86 4.65
C LEU A 14 -4.55 13.91 5.69
N ARG A 15 -4.63 13.03 6.70
CA ARG A 15 -3.60 12.86 7.72
C ARG A 15 -3.03 11.44 7.66
N PRO A 16 -1.73 11.26 7.98
CA PRO A 16 -1.17 9.93 8.09
C PRO A 16 -1.89 9.18 9.22
N GLU A 17 -2.31 7.96 8.95
CA GLU A 17 -2.94 7.07 9.93
C GLU A 17 -1.94 5.99 10.35
N ASN A 18 -1.41 5.24 9.38
CA ASN A 18 -0.37 4.23 9.59
C ASN A 18 0.78 4.50 8.62
N ASN A 19 2.00 4.65 9.13
CA ASN A 19 3.18 4.74 8.30
C ASN A 19 3.75 3.34 8.03
N GLU A 20 4.51 3.20 6.96
CA GLU A 20 5.21 1.96 6.61
C GLU A 20 4.26 0.76 6.47
N VAL A 21 3.13 0.93 5.79
CA VAL A 21 2.27 -0.18 5.38
C VAL A 21 2.90 -0.95 4.22
N THR A 22 2.66 -2.25 4.15
CA THR A 22 3.04 -3.04 2.96
C THR A 22 1.93 -2.96 1.93
N VAL A 23 2.27 -2.61 0.69
CA VAL A 23 1.36 -2.75 -0.46
C VAL A 23 1.73 -3.97 -1.28
N ALA A 24 0.83 -4.94 -1.33
CA ALA A 24 0.91 -6.09 -2.23
C ALA A 24 0.25 -5.73 -3.57
N GLU A 25 1.08 -5.44 -4.58
CA GLU A 25 0.64 -5.25 -5.96
C GLU A 25 0.31 -6.61 -6.56
N LEU A 26 -0.92 -6.80 -7.05
CA LEU A 26 -1.35 -8.07 -7.62
C LEU A 26 -1.33 -8.05 -9.16
N PHE A 27 -1.07 -9.20 -9.75
CA PHE A 27 -1.09 -9.45 -11.20
C PHE A 27 -1.94 -10.69 -11.52
N GLN A 28 -2.32 -10.86 -12.80
CA GLN A 28 -3.17 -11.96 -13.31
C GLN A 28 -4.48 -12.12 -12.54
N ASN A 29 -5.47 -11.25 -12.80
CA ASN A 29 -6.79 -11.33 -12.17
C ASN A 29 -6.73 -11.36 -10.63
N ASN A 30 -5.79 -10.61 -10.04
CA ASN A 30 -5.61 -10.53 -8.59
C ASN A 30 -5.23 -11.86 -7.90
N SER A 31 -4.63 -12.80 -8.64
CA SER A 31 -4.31 -14.15 -8.11
C SER A 31 -2.87 -14.30 -7.61
N LYS A 32 -1.94 -13.47 -8.10
CA LYS A 32 -0.51 -13.56 -7.71
C LYS A 32 0.02 -12.20 -7.30
N ILE A 33 0.83 -12.18 -6.24
CA ILE A 33 1.56 -10.98 -5.85
C ILE A 33 2.70 -10.77 -6.85
N TYR A 34 2.74 -9.57 -7.41
CA TYR A 34 3.72 -9.14 -8.39
C TYR A 34 4.89 -8.41 -7.73
N ARG A 35 4.58 -7.52 -6.78
CA ARG A 35 5.57 -6.73 -6.04
C ARG A 35 5.08 -6.40 -4.64
N LEU A 36 6.02 -6.19 -3.73
CA LEU A 36 5.79 -5.63 -2.41
C LEU A 36 6.43 -4.24 -2.30
N TRP A 37 5.67 -3.27 -1.80
CA TRP A 37 6.08 -1.88 -1.68
C TRP A 37 5.92 -1.35 -0.25
N SER A 38 6.82 -0.43 0.13
CA SER A 38 6.65 0.42 1.31
C SER A 38 5.81 1.62 0.94
N ALA A 39 4.82 1.96 1.74
CA ALA A 39 4.05 3.17 1.58
C ALA A 39 3.45 3.61 2.92
N ASP A 40 2.72 4.72 2.91
CA ASP A 40 1.98 5.20 4.08
C ASP A 40 0.47 5.21 3.78
N LYS A 41 -0.33 4.82 4.76
CA LYS A 41 -1.79 4.94 4.73
C LYS A 41 -2.21 6.28 5.30
N TRP A 42 -3.00 7.01 4.54
CA TRP A 42 -3.53 8.32 4.88
C TRP A 42 -5.05 8.29 4.91
N ARG A 43 -5.65 9.02 5.84
CA ARG A 43 -7.09 9.03 6.06
C ARG A 43 -7.64 10.45 6.15
N CYS A 44 -8.82 10.66 5.57
CA CYS A 44 -9.55 11.91 5.73
C CYS A 44 -10.20 11.95 7.13
N PRO A 45 -9.97 13.00 7.94
CA PRO A 45 -10.52 13.08 9.30
C PRO A 45 -12.05 13.31 9.34
N ILE A 46 -12.68 13.65 8.21
CA ILE A 46 -14.10 13.98 8.13
C ILE A 46 -14.92 12.79 7.61
N CYS A 47 -14.64 12.33 6.39
CA CYS A 47 -15.41 11.25 5.76
C CYS A 47 -14.77 9.86 5.91
N GLY A 48 -13.54 9.79 6.43
CA GLY A 48 -12.84 8.53 6.64
C GLY A 48 -12.32 7.86 5.37
N VAL A 49 -12.37 8.49 4.19
CA VAL A 49 -11.74 7.92 2.99
C VAL A 49 -10.25 7.71 3.22
N GLU A 50 -9.74 6.56 2.77
CA GLU A 50 -8.36 6.14 2.94
C GLU A 50 -7.67 6.07 1.58
N VAL A 51 -6.40 6.44 1.54
CA VAL A 51 -5.52 6.30 0.38
C VAL A 51 -4.16 5.80 0.83
N VAL A 52 -3.45 5.11 -0.06
CA VAL A 52 -2.04 4.77 0.13
C VAL A 52 -1.21 5.62 -0.81
N ILE A 53 -0.22 6.32 -0.26
CA ILE A 53 0.71 7.21 -1.00
C ILE A 53 2.11 7.12 -0.38
N GLY A 54 3.07 7.85 -0.96
CA GLY A 54 4.44 7.88 -0.41
C GLY A 54 5.21 6.59 -0.67
N PHE A 55 4.93 5.92 -1.80
CA PHE A 55 5.61 4.70 -2.18
C PHE A 55 7.13 4.89 -2.20
N GLY A 56 7.84 3.90 -1.67
CA GLY A 56 9.29 3.82 -1.80
C GLY A 56 9.73 3.90 -3.26
N GLN A 57 10.97 4.37 -3.51
CA GLN A 57 11.48 4.55 -4.87
C GLN A 57 11.52 3.26 -5.70
N GLN A 58 11.63 2.12 -5.01
CA GLN A 58 11.67 0.79 -5.61
C GLN A 58 10.85 -0.17 -4.73
N ALA A 59 10.25 -1.18 -5.36
CA ALA A 59 9.71 -2.33 -4.65
C ALA A 59 10.87 -3.06 -3.95
N TRP A 60 10.66 -3.53 -2.72
CA TRP A 60 11.70 -4.27 -2.01
C TRP A 60 11.68 -5.77 -2.35
N ALA A 61 10.58 -6.28 -2.92
CA ALA A 61 10.47 -7.65 -3.40
C ALA A 61 9.66 -7.69 -4.71
N GLU A 62 10.12 -8.53 -5.64
CA GLU A 62 9.50 -8.74 -6.95
C GLU A 62 9.19 -10.21 -7.22
N HIS A 63 8.19 -10.47 -8.07
CA HIS A 63 7.67 -11.80 -8.39
C HIS A 63 8.70 -12.83 -8.89
N TYR A 64 9.79 -12.39 -9.52
CA TYR A 64 10.86 -13.31 -9.95
C TYR A 64 11.75 -13.77 -8.79
N GLN A 65 11.56 -13.20 -7.60
CA GLN A 65 12.19 -13.59 -6.35
C GLN A 65 11.14 -14.28 -5.46
N VAL A 66 10.60 -15.42 -5.92
CA VAL A 66 9.46 -16.10 -5.27
C VAL A 66 9.71 -16.36 -3.78
N ASP A 67 10.87 -16.92 -3.45
CA ASP A 67 11.28 -17.17 -2.06
C ASP A 67 11.31 -15.88 -1.21
N SER A 68 11.60 -14.74 -1.85
CA SER A 68 11.58 -13.43 -1.19
C SER A 68 10.15 -13.00 -0.86
N ILE A 69 9.19 -13.12 -1.78
CA ILE A 69 7.81 -12.68 -1.51
C ILE A 69 7.18 -13.48 -0.37
N GLU A 70 7.29 -14.81 -0.38
CA GLU A 70 6.70 -15.65 0.66
C GLU A 70 7.32 -15.39 2.04
N ALA A 71 8.66 -15.38 2.12
CA ALA A 71 9.35 -15.10 3.38
C ALA A 71 9.03 -13.71 3.93
N ASN A 72 8.94 -12.69 3.07
CA ASN A 72 8.59 -11.33 3.51
C ASN A 72 7.16 -11.27 4.06
N LEU A 73 6.19 -11.97 3.45
CA LEU A 73 4.80 -11.97 3.93
C LEU A 73 4.65 -12.65 5.30
N GLU A 74 5.35 -13.76 5.52
CA GLU A 74 5.39 -14.41 6.83
C GLU A 74 5.96 -13.48 7.89
N GLU A 75 7.08 -12.80 7.60
CA GLU A 75 7.69 -11.84 8.50
C GLU A 75 6.77 -10.65 8.82
N ILE A 76 6.12 -10.08 7.80
CA ILE A 76 5.13 -9.00 7.94
C ILE A 76 3.99 -9.43 8.86
N GLN A 77 3.48 -10.64 8.66
CA GLN A 77 2.39 -11.19 9.45
C GLN A 77 2.80 -11.43 10.90
N MET A 78 4.02 -11.92 11.14
CA MET A 78 4.59 -12.07 12.49
C MET A 78 4.78 -10.72 13.20
N LYS A 79 5.15 -9.68 12.46
CA LYS A 79 5.30 -8.31 12.99
C LYS A 79 3.97 -7.59 13.20
N GLY A 80 2.86 -8.15 12.71
CA GLY A 80 1.53 -7.52 12.76
C GLY A 80 1.43 -6.24 11.92
N GLN A 81 2.30 -6.09 10.91
CA GLN A 81 2.28 -4.94 10.02
C GLN A 81 1.11 -5.06 9.03
N GLU A 82 0.48 -3.92 8.72
CA GLU A 82 -0.69 -3.87 7.83
C GLU A 82 -0.30 -4.13 6.37
N VAL A 83 -1.11 -4.95 5.68
CA VAL A 83 -0.98 -5.25 4.25
C VAL A 83 -2.20 -4.73 3.49
N VAL A 84 -1.96 -3.87 2.51
CA VAL A 84 -2.97 -3.34 1.58
C VAL A 84 -2.78 -3.98 0.20
N TYR A 85 -3.87 -4.42 -0.42
CA TYR A 85 -3.81 -5.07 -1.73
C TYR A 85 -4.18 -4.11 -2.85
N SER A 86 -3.24 -3.84 -3.75
CA SER A 86 -3.49 -3.10 -4.98
C SER A 86 -3.98 -4.07 -6.06
N LYS A 87 -5.30 -4.04 -6.32
CA LYS A 87 -5.97 -4.93 -7.26
C LYS A 87 -6.15 -4.27 -8.62
N GLU A 88 -5.91 -5.02 -9.69
CA GLU A 88 -6.29 -4.62 -11.03
C GLU A 88 -7.82 -4.77 -11.19
N VAL A 89 -8.46 -3.69 -11.65
CA VAL A 89 -9.89 -3.67 -11.99
C VAL A 89 -9.98 -3.44 -13.49
N LEU A 90 -10.29 -4.51 -14.23
CA LEU A 90 -10.59 -4.42 -15.67
C LEU A 90 -11.88 -3.61 -15.83
N LYS A 91 -11.80 -2.52 -16.61
CA LYS A 91 -12.94 -1.65 -16.93
C LYS A 91 -13.68 -2.13 -18.16
#